data_AF-A0A0S7XRF0-F1
#
_entry.id   AF-A0A0S7XRF0-F1
#
_cell.length_a   1.000
_cell.length_b   1.000
_cell.length_c   1.000
_cell.angle_alpha   90.00
_cell.angle_beta   90.00
_cell.angle_gamma   90.00
#
_symmetry.space_group_name_H-M   'P 1'
#
loop_
_entity.id
_entity.type
_entity.pdbx_description
1 polymer ?
#
loop_
_entity_poly.entity_id
_entity_poly.type
_entity_poly.pdbx_seq_one_letter_code
_entity_poly.pdbx_strand_id
1 'polypeptide(L)' 'MEPLPSDSPLLSLENVTLTPHIADFSIETINHVAEMVTKDIALWYSGKTPANCFNPEVLAV' A
#
# COMPACT_ATOMS: atom_id res chain seq x y z
N MET A 1 -0.39 -15.09 -2.43
CA MET A 1 -1.56 -15.38 -1.57
C MET A 1 -1.04 -15.30 -0.16
N GLU A 2 -1.68 -14.50 0.69
CA GLU A 2 -1.28 -14.29 2.09
C GLU A 2 -2.41 -14.75 3.00
N PRO A 3 -2.12 -15.38 4.15
CA PRO A 3 -0.78 -15.67 4.69
C PRO A 3 -0.05 -16.79 3.92
N LEU A 4 1.26 -16.95 4.18
CA LEU A 4 2.04 -18.05 3.62
C LEU A 4 1.49 -19.40 4.15
N PRO A 5 1.31 -20.43 3.29
CA PRO A 5 0.90 -21.76 3.75
C PRO A 5 1.86 -22.33 4.81
N SER A 6 1.30 -23.01 5.81
CA SER A 6 2.06 -23.54 6.95
C SER A 6 3.03 -24.67 6.58
N ASP A 7 2.82 -25.33 5.44
CA ASP A 7 3.66 -26.38 4.88
C ASP A 7 4.63 -25.84 3.80
N SER A 8 4.77 -24.52 3.67
CA SER A 8 5.68 -23.93 2.70
C SER A 8 7.13 -24.30 2.99
N PRO A 9 7.91 -24.77 1.99
CA PRO A 9 9.33 -25.09 2.18
C PRO A 9 10.18 -23.87 2.54
N LEU A 10 9.68 -22.65 2.28
CA LEU A 10 10.37 -21.42 2.65
C LEU A 10 10.51 -21.26 4.17
N LEU A 11 9.62 -21.89 4.95
CA LEU A 11 9.68 -21.85 6.42
C LEU A 11 10.83 -22.68 7.00
N SER A 12 11.45 -23.57 6.22
CA SER A 12 12.54 -24.45 6.69
C SER A 12 13.93 -24.06 6.18
N LEU A 13 14.06 -23.02 5.36
CA LEU A 13 15.34 -22.63 4.77
C LEU A 13 16.16 -21.76 5.74
N GLU A 14 17.37 -22.20 6.08
CA GLU A 14 18.27 -21.47 7.00
C GLU A 14 18.82 -20.15 6.42
N ASN A 15 18.76 -20.00 5.09
CA ASN A 15 19.31 -18.86 4.36
C ASN A 15 18.25 -17.84 3.94
N VAL A 16 17.06 -17.86 4.55
CA VAL A 16 15.94 -16.98 4.22
C VAL A 16 15.41 -16.28 5.47
N THR A 17 15.24 -14.97 5.38
CA THR A 17 14.50 -14.18 6.37
C THR A 17 13.14 -13.82 5.80
N LEU A 18 12.07 -14.24 6.48
CA LEU A 18 10.68 -13.93 6.11
C LEU A 18 10.13 -12.82 7.01
N THR A 19 9.35 -11.91 6.42
CA THR A 19 8.56 -10.91 7.17
C THR A 19 7.09 -11.04 6.76
N PRO A 20 6.13 -10.86 7.70
CA PRO A 20 4.71 -11.10 7.42
C PRO A 20 4.04 -9.92 6.70
N HIS A 21 4.57 -9.50 5.54
CA HIS A 21 4.08 -8.34 4.77
C HIS A 21 3.97 -7.06 5.62
N ILE A 22 5.03 -6.76 6.37
CA ILE A 22 5.08 -5.59 7.28
C ILE A 22 6.13 -4.56 6.87
N ALA A 23 6.45 -4.51 5.57
CA ALA A 23 7.50 -3.63 5.07
C ALA A 23 7.18 -2.13 5.29
N ASP A 24 5.91 -1.74 5.24
CA ASP A 24 5.42 -0.37 5.40
C ASP A 24 4.81 -0.09 6.79
N PHE A 25 4.84 -1.06 7.71
CA PHE A 25 4.08 -1.02 8.96
C PHE A 25 4.80 -0.24 10.07
N SER A 26 5.16 1.01 9.79
CA SER A 26 5.69 1.95 10.78
C SER A 26 4.63 3.01 11.15
N ILE A 27 4.71 3.57 12.37
CA ILE A 27 3.80 4.65 12.81
C ILE A 27 3.85 5.83 11.84
N GLU A 28 5.05 6.22 11.42
CA GLU A 28 5.29 7.31 10.48
C GLU A 28 4.60 7.04 9.13
N THR A 29 4.83 5.86 8.56
CA THR A 29 4.30 5.48 7.25
C THR A 29 2.77 5.40 7.27
N ILE A 30 2.18 4.79 8.31
CA ILE A 30 0.72 4.67 8.43
C ILE A 30 0.07 6.07 8.50
N ASN A 31 0.63 6.97 9.30
CA ASN A 31 0.14 8.35 9.40
C ASN A 31 0.26 9.08 8.06
N HIS A 32 1.41 8.95 7.39
CA HIS A 32 1.65 9.58 6.11
C HIS A 32 0.68 9.09 5.02
N VAL A 33 0.46 7.78 4.93
CA VAL A 33 -0.47 7.18 3.96
C VAL A 33 -1.90 7.64 4.22
N ALA A 34 -2.33 7.69 5.48
CA ALA A 34 -3.67 8.19 5.83
C ALA A 34 -3.85 9.66 5.41
N GLU A 35 -2.86 10.51 5.67
CA GLU A 35 -2.89 11.92 5.24
C GLU A 35 -2.87 12.06 3.71
N MET A 36 -2.04 11.28 3.03
CA MET A 36 -1.92 11.30 1.57
C MET A 36 -3.26 10.92 0.90
N VAL A 37 -3.86 9.81 1.32
CA VAL A 37 -5.13 9.32 0.78
C VAL A 37 -6.28 10.31 1.04
N THR A 38 -6.35 10.87 2.24
CA THR A 38 -7.41 11.85 2.59
C THR A 38 -7.28 13.14 1.78
N LYS A 39 -6.05 13.62 1.53
CA LYS A 39 -5.80 14.77 0.63
C LYS A 39 -6.26 14.51 -0.80
N ASP A 40 -5.96 13.33 -1.34
CA ASP A 40 -6.36 12.96 -2.69
C ASP A 40 -7.88 12.83 -2.85
N ILE A 41 -8.55 12.24 -1.86
CA ILE A 41 -10.03 12.19 -1.82
C ILE A 41 -10.61 13.61 -1.77
N ALA A 42 -10.05 14.51 -0.96
CA ALA A 42 -10.51 15.89 -0.86
C ALA A 42 -10.32 16.67 -2.17
N LEU A 43 -9.18 16.49 -2.86
CA LEU A 43 -8.95 17.06 -4.19
C LEU A 43 -10.02 16.58 -5.18
N TRP A 44 -10.22 15.26 -5.26
CA TRP A 44 -11.22 14.66 -6.15
C TRP A 44 -12.62 15.21 -5.87
N TYR A 45 -13.04 15.22 -4.61
CA TYR A 45 -14.35 15.74 -4.20
C TYR A 45 -14.56 17.22 -4.56
N SER A 46 -13.46 17.99 -4.62
CA SER A 46 -13.48 19.41 -5.04
C SER A 46 -13.42 19.62 -6.56
N GLY A 47 -13.51 18.55 -7.36
CA GLY A 47 -13.38 18.62 -8.83
C GLY A 47 -11.95 18.85 -9.32
N LYS A 48 -10.95 18.61 -8.47
CA LYS A 48 -9.52 18.71 -8.80
C LYS A 48 -8.93 17.31 -8.99
N THR A 49 -7.83 17.24 -9.74
CA THR A 49 -7.08 16.00 -9.94
C THR A 49 -6.36 15.58 -8.64
N PRO A 50 -6.54 14.34 -8.16
CA PRO A 50 -5.72 13.77 -7.07
C PRO A 50 -4.24 13.77 -7.43
N ALA A 51 -3.37 14.03 -6.45
CA ALA A 51 -1.92 14.09 -6.66
C ALA A 51 -1.32 12.71 -6.97
N ASN A 52 -1.86 11.62 -6.39
CA ASN A 52 -1.33 10.26 -6.57
C ASN A 52 -2.26 9.35 -7.39
N CYS A 53 -2.98 9.91 -8.38
CA CYS A 53 -3.79 9.11 -9.29
C CYS A 53 -2.88 8.26 -10.21
N PHE A 54 -2.97 6.94 -10.09
CA PHE A 54 -2.16 6.01 -10.89
C PHE A 54 -2.57 6.00 -12.37
N ASN A 55 -3.86 6.13 -12.63
CA ASN A 55 -4.48 6.03 -13.95
C ASN A 55 -5.20 7.34 -14.33
N PRO A 56 -4.48 8.47 -14.49
CA PRO A 56 -5.07 9.78 -14.69
C PRO A 56 -5.91 9.90 -15.98
N GLU A 57 -5.74 9.02 -16.96
CA GLU A 57 -6.55 8.96 -18.17
C GLU A 57 -8.05 8.78 -17.91
N VAL A 58 -8.43 8.22 -16.75
CA VAL A 58 -9.85 8.05 -16.37
C VAL A 58 -10.51 9.37 -15.93
N LEU A 59 -9.72 10.42 -15.73
CA LEU A 59 -10.20 11.75 -15.32
C LEU A 59 -10.53 12.66 -16.51
N ALA A 60 -10.16 12.26 -17.73
CA ALA A 60 -10.35 13.05 -18.95
C ALA A 60 -11.73 12.89 -19.61
N VAL A 61 -12.74 12.44 -18.84
CA VAL A 61 -14.12 12.19 -19.32
C VAL A 61 -14.94 13.47 -19.36
#